data_AF-A0A942AIR1-F1
#
_entry.id   AF-A0A942AIR1-F1
#
_cell.length_a   1.000
_cell.length_b   1.000
_cell.length_c   1.000
_cell.angle_alpha   90.00
_cell.angle_beta   90.00
_cell.angle_gamma   90.00
#
_symmetry.space_group_name_H-M   'P 1'
#
loop_
_entity.id
_entity.type
_entity.pdbx_description
1 polymer ?
#
loop_
_entity_poly.entity_id
_entity_poly.type
_entity_poly.pdbx_seq_one_letter_code
_entity_poly.pdbx_strand_id
1 'polypeptide(L)'
;YLKNLNYHPGVPVYLELVKDTSASPALRKSLIESLAWFNLSEYKKDIITTCEGLLQDQTNTPDFRQEVLRTYHRLKGDLKNGK
;
A
#
# COMPACT_ATOMS: atom_id res chain seq x y z
N TYR A 1 10.20 -5.64 9.08
CA TYR A 1 11.41 -5.19 8.36
C TYR A 1 11.28 -5.62 6.89
N LEU A 2 10.67 -4.79 6.04
CA LEU A 2 10.63 -4.96 4.58
C LEU A 2 11.04 -3.67 3.84
N LYS A 3 11.54 -2.67 4.57
CA LYS A 3 11.88 -1.34 4.04
C LYS A 3 13.04 -1.32 3.05
N ASN A 4 13.73 -2.45 2.84
CA ASN A 4 15.00 -2.50 2.10
C ASN A 4 15.02 -3.43 0.88
N LEU A 5 13.87 -4.01 0.51
CA LEU A 5 13.75 -4.82 -0.71
C LEU A 5 12.79 -4.12 -1.66
N ASN A 6 13.33 -3.21 -2.47
CA ASN A 6 12.70 -2.79 -3.73
C ASN A 6 12.73 -3.97 -4.72
N TYR A 7 12.14 -5.10 -4.34
CA TYR A 7 12.00 -6.27 -5.20
C TYR A 7 10.77 -6.04 -6.09
N HIS A 8 10.99 -5.33 -7.20
CA HIS A 8 9.97 -4.97 -8.18
C HIS A 8 9.11 -6.15 -8.70
N PRO A 9 9.62 -7.40 -8.88
CA PRO A 9 8.79 -8.50 -9.34
C PRO A 9 7.71 -8.96 -8.34
N GLY A 10 7.86 -8.62 -7.05
CA GLY A 10 6.92 -9.04 -6.00
C GLY A 10 5.70 -8.13 -5.83
N VAL A 11 5.67 -6.97 -6.49
CA VAL A 11 4.59 -5.99 -6.31
C VAL A 11 3.21 -6.56 -6.65
N PRO A 12 3.01 -7.29 -7.77
CA PRO A 12 1.72 -7.93 -8.05
C PRO A 12 1.26 -8.85 -6.90
N VAL A 13 2.16 -9.67 -6.35
CA VAL A 13 1.86 -10.57 -5.23
C VAL A 13 1.49 -9.78 -3.96
N TYR A 14 2.18 -8.67 -3.68
CA TYR A 14 1.83 -7.80 -2.55
C TYR A 14 0.45 -7.18 -2.72
N LEU A 15 0.08 -6.80 -3.95
CA LEU A 15 -1.23 -6.25 -4.27
C LEU A 15 -2.36 -7.29 -4.15
N GLU A 16 -2.07 -8.57 -4.36
CA GLU A 16 -3.03 -9.66 -4.09
C GLU A 16 -3.17 -9.91 -2.59
N LEU A 17 -2.06 -10.07 -1.88
CA LEU A 17 -2.05 -10.36 -0.43
C LEU A 17 -2.71 -9.26 0.40
N VAL A 18 -2.64 -8.01 -0.04
CA VAL A 18 -3.26 -6.90 0.70
C VAL A 18 -4.79 -6.88 0.57
N LYS A 19 -5.32 -7.47 -0.50
CA LYS A 19 -6.77 -7.63 -0.75
C LYS A 19 -7.32 -8.88 -0.08
N ASP A 20 -6.46 -9.86 0.23
CA ASP A 20 -6.86 -11.08 0.92
C ASP A 20 -7.24 -10.78 2.38
N THR A 21 -8.54 -10.80 2.68
CA THR A 21 -9.06 -10.56 4.03
C THR A 21 -8.80 -11.72 4.99
N SER A 22 -8.38 -12.89 4.50
CA SER A 22 -7.95 -14.01 5.32
C SER A 22 -6.50 -13.88 5.81
N ALA A 23 -5.70 -13.04 5.14
CA ALA A 23 -4.35 -12.71 5.57
C ALA A 23 -4.34 -11.89 6.86
N SER A 24 -3.25 -12.00 7.63
CA SER A 24 -3.18 -11.32 8.93
C SER A 24 -3.27 -9.79 8.77
N PRO A 25 -4.05 -9.08 9.61
CA PRO A 25 -4.16 -7.62 9.53
C PRO A 25 -2.81 -6.89 9.60
N ALA A 26 -1.90 -7.41 10.44
CA ALA A 26 -0.55 -6.86 10.58
C ALA A 26 0.29 -7.01 9.31
N LEU A 27 0.17 -8.14 8.60
CA LEU A 27 0.85 -8.36 7.32
C LEU A 27 0.30 -7.41 6.26
N ARG A 28 -1.02 -7.34 6.09
CA ARG A 28 -1.67 -6.44 5.12
C ARG A 28 -1.22 -5.00 5.33
N LYS A 29 -1.22 -4.53 6.58
CA LYS A 29 -0.76 -3.18 6.93
C LYS A 29 0.72 -2.96 6.59
N SER A 30 1.58 -3.93 6.93
CA SER A 30 3.03 -3.85 6.65
C SER A 30 3.32 -3.81 5.14
N LEU A 31 2.52 -4.52 4.32
CA LEU A 31 2.61 -4.46 2.87
C LEU A 31 2.21 -3.09 2.34
N ILE A 32 1.09 -2.50 2.81
CA ILE A 32 0.70 -1.12 2.43
C ILE A 32 1.78 -0.10 2.79
N GLU A 33 2.36 -0.16 3.98
CA GLU A 33 3.43 0.75 4.39
C GLU A 33 4.65 0.59 3.47
N SER A 34 4.98 -0.65 3.08
CA SER A 34 6.09 -0.94 2.16
C SER A 34 5.82 -0.40 0.75
N LEU A 35 4.57 -0.50 0.27
CA LEU A 35 4.16 0.02 -1.04
C LEU A 35 4.26 1.55 -1.14
N ALA A 36 4.34 2.27 -0.01
CA ALA A 36 4.51 3.72 0.03
C ALA A 36 5.84 4.22 -0.57
N TRP A 37 6.83 3.35 -0.75
CA TRP A 37 8.15 3.68 -1.29
C TRP A 37 8.25 3.51 -2.82
N PHE A 38 7.19 3.05 -3.48
CA PHE A 38 7.17 2.74 -4.91
C PHE A 38 6.76 3.96 -5.77
N ASN A 39 7.13 5.17 -5.36
CA ASN A 39 6.73 6.42 -6.04
C ASN A 39 7.35 6.60 -7.44
N LEU A 40 8.44 5.89 -7.74
CA LEU A 40 9.11 5.86 -9.06
C LEU A 40 8.88 4.52 -9.80
N SER A 41 8.06 3.63 -9.25
CA SER A 41 7.81 2.30 -9.83
C SER A 41 6.82 2.35 -10.99
N GLU A 42 6.95 1.45 -11.97
CA GLU A 42 5.96 1.22 -13.02
C GLU A 42 4.58 0.83 -12.43
N TYR A 43 4.58 0.12 -11.30
CA TYR A 43 3.39 -0.31 -10.58
C TYR A 43 2.68 0.82 -9.81
N LYS A 44 3.20 2.06 -9.82
CA LYS A 44 2.63 3.18 -9.07
C LYS A 44 1.12 3.33 -9.30
N LYS A 45 0.68 3.20 -10.56
CA LYS A 45 -0.75 3.30 -10.91
C LYS A 45 -1.56 2.18 -10.25
N ASP A 46 -1.10 0.94 -10.35
CA ASP A 46 -1.80 -0.23 -9.79
C ASP A 46 -1.87 -0.19 -8.26
N ILE A 47 -0.83 0.33 -7.62
CA ILE A 47 -0.81 0.56 -6.17
C ILE A 47 -1.87 1.60 -5.78
N ILE A 48 -1.92 2.74 -6.48
CA ILE A 48 -2.93 3.79 -6.24
C ILE A 48 -4.34 3.23 -6.42
N THR A 49 -4.61 2.53 -7.51
CA THR A 49 -5.92 1.91 -7.77
C THR A 49 -6.28 0.87 -6.70
N THR A 50 -5.31 0.08 -6.23
CA THR A 50 -5.53 -0.84 -5.12
C THR A 50 -5.87 -0.11 -3.83
N CYS A 51 -5.19 0.99 -3.51
CA CYS A 51 -5.55 1.83 -2.36
C CYS A 51 -6.97 2.39 -2.47
N GLU A 52 -7.38 2.88 -3.66
CA GLU A 52 -8.74 3.38 -3.88
C GLU A 52 -9.80 2.30 -3.59
N GLY A 53 -9.59 1.07 -4.07
CA GLY A 53 -10.49 -0.05 -3.77
C GLY A 53 -10.56 -0.39 -2.28
N LEU A 54 -9.41 -0.44 -1.59
CA LEU A 54 -9.36 -0.71 -0.14
C LEU A 54 -10.02 0.39 0.70
N LEU A 55 -9.98 1.65 0.24
CA LEU A 55 -10.67 2.77 0.91
C LEU A 55 -12.18 2.74 0.72
N GLN A 56 -12.69 2.15 -0.37
CA GLN A 56 -14.12 1.95 -0.60
C GLN A 56 -14.69 0.80 0.24
N ASP A 57 -13.86 -0.20 0.56
CA ASP A 57 -14.24 -1.33 1.39
C ASP A 57 -14.35 -0.94 2.87
N GLN A 58 -15.61 -0.88 3.36
CA GLN A 58 -15.96 -0.50 4.73
C GLN A 58 -15.69 -1.60 5.76
N THR A 59 -15.37 -2.83 5.33
CA THR A 59 -15.03 -3.93 6.25
C THR A 59 -13.62 -3.80 6.82
N ASN A 60 -12.77 -2.97 6.19
CA ASN A 60 -11.41 -2.71 6.64
C ASN A 60 -11.38 -1.92 7.95
N THR A 61 -10.47 -2.29 8.85
CA THR A 61 -10.34 -1.63 10.15
C THR A 61 -9.89 -0.17 10.02
N PRO A 62 -10.26 0.73 10.96
CA PRO A 62 -9.84 2.13 10.91
C PRO A 62 -8.32 2.32 10.81
N ASP A 63 -7.56 1.53 11.56
CA ASP A 63 -6.09 1.58 11.56
C ASP A 63 -5.49 1.17 10.21
N PHE A 64 -6.03 0.13 9.57
CA PHE A 64 -5.61 -0.27 8.24
C PHE A 64 -5.99 0.78 7.19
N ARG A 65 -7.21 1.31 7.24
CA ARG A 65 -7.68 2.37 6.34
C ARG A 65 -6.82 3.63 6.43
N GLN A 66 -6.39 4.00 7.64
CA GLN A 66 -5.47 5.13 7.85
C GLN A 66 -4.12 4.91 7.17
N GLU A 67 -3.57 3.69 7.24
CA GLU A 67 -2.33 3.35 6.55
C GLU A 67 -2.50 3.40 5.02
N VAL A 68 -3.60 2.85 4.49
CA VAL A 68 -3.93 2.93 3.06
C VAL A 68 -4.02 4.39 2.59
N LEU A 69 -4.68 5.24 3.37
CA LEU A 69 -4.84 6.66 3.04
C LEU A 69 -3.49 7.39 3.01
N ARG A 70 -2.61 7.11 3.97
CA ARG A 70 -1.24 7.67 4.00
C ARG A 70 -0.43 7.24 2.77
N THR A 71 -0.44 5.95 2.43
CA THR A 71 0.25 5.43 1.25
C THR A 71 -0.30 6.04 -0.04
N TYR A 72 -1.62 6.13 -0.19
CA TYR A 72 -2.28 6.76 -1.33
C TYR A 72 -1.83 8.21 -1.55
N HIS A 73 -1.89 9.05 -0.51
CA HIS A 73 -1.48 10.46 -0.61
C HIS A 73 0.01 10.62 -0.88
N ARG A 74 0.88 9.77 -0.29
CA ARG A 74 2.31 9.80 -0.60
C ARG A 74 2.55 9.51 -2.08
N LEU A 75 1.89 8.51 -2.66
CA LEU A 75 2.07 8.14 -4.06
C LEU A 75 1.47 9.17 -5.02
N LYS A 76 0.37 9.84 -4.67
CA LYS A 76 -0.17 10.97 -5.46
C LYS A 76 0.72 12.23 -5.40
N GLY A 77 1.68 12.27 -4.47
CA GLY A 77 2.60 13.41 -4.30
C GLY A 77 2.06 14.50 -3.38
N ASP A 78 0.97 14.23 -2.67
CA ASP A 78 0.34 15.15 -1.72
C ASP A 78 1.17 15.31 -0.43
N LEU A 79 1.96 14.29 -0.10
CA LEU A 79 2.94 14.33 0.98
C LEU A 79 4.32 14.59 0.37
N LYS A 80 4.78 15.84 0.42
CA LYS A 80 6.17 16.19 0.07
C LYS A 80 7.10 15.32 0.92
N ASN A 81 7.96 14.53 0.28
CA ASN A 81 9.04 13.84 0.97
C ASN A 81 9.82 14.90 1.76
N GLY A 82 9.79 14.80 3.09
CA GLY A 82 10.53 15.69 3.97
C GLY A 82 11.99 15.71 3.52
N LYS A 83 12.44 16.90 3.14
CA LYS A 83 13.87 17.22 3.12
C LYS A 83 14.36 17.33 4.55
#